data_AF-A0A2D9C9I7-F1
#
_entry.id   AF-A0A2D9C9I7-F1
#
_cell.length_a   1.000
_cell.length_b   1.000
_cell.length_c   1.000
_cell.angle_alpha   90.00
_cell.angle_beta   90.00
_cell.angle_gamma   90.00
#
_symmetry.space_group_name_H-M   'P 1'
#
loop_
_entity.id
_entity.type
_entity.pdbx_description
1 polymer ?
#
loop_
_entity_poly.entity_id
_entity_poly.type
_entity_poly.pdbx_seq_one_letter_code
_entity_poly.pdbx_strand_id
1 'polypeptide(L)'
;MATTKDVERLPSGKLKYRGETYPGYNKPKRTPGGSKKSAVLAKKGDQVKVVRFGDPDMSIKKDQPGRRANFRARHNCDTAKDKFTARYWSCKAW
;
A
#
# COMPACT_ATOMS: atom_id res chain seq x y z
N MET A 1 -14.05 10.50 -7.24
CA MET A 1 -13.16 9.54 -6.53
C MET A 1 -14.03 8.43 -6.00
N ALA A 2 -13.55 7.18 -5.98
CA ALA A 2 -14.31 6.11 -5.36
C ALA A 2 -14.41 6.34 -3.84
N THR A 3 -15.46 5.83 -3.24
CA THR A 3 -15.76 5.97 -1.81
C THR A 3 -15.94 4.62 -1.14
N THR A 4 -16.10 4.62 0.17
CA THR A 4 -16.40 3.40 0.95
C THR A 4 -17.70 2.74 0.55
N LYS A 5 -18.64 3.46 -0.08
CA LYS A 5 -19.91 2.90 -0.56
C LYS A 5 -19.70 1.94 -1.75
N ASP A 6 -18.59 2.11 -2.48
CA ASP A 6 -18.23 1.26 -3.61
C ASP A 6 -17.51 -0.03 -3.19
N VAL A 7 -17.31 -0.24 -1.88
CA VAL A 7 -16.54 -1.35 -1.33
C VAL A 7 -17.48 -2.33 -0.63
N GLU A 8 -17.48 -3.57 -1.11
CA GLU A 8 -18.26 -4.66 -0.54
C GLU A 8 -17.51 -5.24 0.68
N ARG A 9 -18.20 -5.38 1.82
CA ARG A 9 -17.66 -6.04 3.00
C ARG A 9 -18.09 -7.50 3.01
N LEU A 10 -17.13 -8.41 2.91
CA LEU A 10 -17.39 -9.84 2.88
C LEU A 10 -17.69 -10.39 4.28
N PRO A 11 -18.42 -11.52 4.42
CA PRO A 11 -18.67 -12.18 5.70
C PRO A 11 -17.39 -12.54 6.46
N SER A 12 -16.29 -12.80 5.74
CA SER A 12 -14.95 -13.02 6.30
C SER A 12 -14.28 -11.79 6.93
N GLY A 13 -14.94 -10.63 6.90
CA GLY A 13 -14.38 -9.34 7.36
C GLY A 13 -13.42 -8.68 6.36
N LYS A 14 -13.09 -9.35 5.25
CA LYS A 14 -12.31 -8.80 4.13
C LYS A 14 -13.13 -7.81 3.31
N LEU A 15 -12.45 -7.01 2.51
CA LEU A 15 -13.07 -6.03 1.62
C LEU A 15 -12.89 -6.45 0.17
N LYS A 16 -13.94 -6.33 -0.64
CA LYS A 16 -13.90 -6.57 -2.07
C LYS A 16 -14.16 -5.25 -2.80
N TYR A 17 -13.28 -4.95 -3.76
CA TYR A 17 -13.35 -3.72 -4.55
C TYR A 17 -12.82 -3.99 -5.96
N ARG A 18 -13.64 -3.70 -6.97
CA ARG A 18 -13.30 -3.89 -8.40
C ARG A 18 -12.70 -5.27 -8.72
N GLY A 19 -13.34 -6.33 -8.22
CA GLY A 19 -12.91 -7.71 -8.45
C GLY A 19 -11.71 -8.17 -7.62
N GLU A 20 -11.11 -7.30 -6.80
CA GLU A 20 -10.01 -7.68 -5.90
C GLU A 20 -10.43 -7.71 -4.43
N THR A 21 -9.94 -8.72 -3.71
CA THR A 21 -10.10 -8.84 -2.26
C THR A 21 -8.88 -8.25 -1.52
N TYR A 22 -9.15 -7.54 -0.43
CA TYR A 22 -8.20 -6.91 0.46
C TYR A 22 -8.45 -7.33 1.91
N PRO A 23 -7.39 -7.45 2.73
CA PRO A 23 -7.53 -7.81 4.15
C PRO A 23 -8.21 -6.71 5.00
N GLY A 24 -8.33 -5.50 4.46
CA GLY A 24 -8.98 -4.36 5.10
C GLY A 24 -8.48 -3.04 4.52
N TYR A 25 -9.09 -1.94 4.96
CA TYR A 25 -8.62 -0.62 4.59
C TYR A 25 -7.22 -0.36 5.15
N ASN A 26 -6.36 0.29 4.36
CA ASN A 26 -5.01 0.67 4.77
C ASN A 26 -4.14 -0.53 5.24
N LYS A 27 -4.50 -1.76 4.84
CA LYS A 27 -3.76 -2.99 5.11
C LYS A 27 -3.19 -3.55 3.80
N PRO A 28 -1.87 -3.42 3.56
CA PRO A 28 -1.26 -3.97 2.36
C PRO A 28 -1.36 -5.50 2.29
N LYS A 29 -1.52 -6.01 1.06
CA LYS A 29 -1.36 -7.43 0.73
C LYS A 29 -0.24 -7.60 -0.29
N ARG A 30 0.37 -8.79 -0.34
CA ARG A 30 1.27 -9.18 -1.43
C ARG A 30 0.46 -9.39 -2.71
N THR A 31 1.10 -9.17 -3.85
CA THR A 31 0.53 -9.45 -5.18
C THR A 31 1.52 -10.29 -5.99
N PRO A 32 1.66 -11.60 -5.69
CA PRO A 32 2.53 -12.50 -6.45
C PRO A 32 2.14 -12.50 -7.94
N GLY A 33 3.14 -12.46 -8.84
CA GLY A 33 2.91 -12.39 -10.29
C GLY A 33 2.34 -11.06 -10.81
N GLY A 34 2.09 -10.08 -9.93
CA GLY A 34 1.62 -8.76 -10.31
C GLY A 34 2.76 -7.80 -10.68
N SER A 35 2.43 -6.71 -11.38
CA SER A 35 3.38 -5.67 -11.80
C SER A 35 4.02 -4.87 -10.66
N LYS A 36 3.50 -5.02 -9.44
CA LYS A 36 4.03 -4.41 -8.21
C LYS A 36 4.03 -5.44 -7.10
N LYS A 37 4.90 -5.22 -6.11
CA LYS A 37 5.05 -6.15 -4.98
C LYS A 37 3.78 -6.31 -4.16
N SER A 38 3.12 -5.18 -3.91
CA SER A 38 2.04 -5.10 -2.94
C SER A 38 0.94 -4.18 -3.45
N ALA A 39 -0.29 -4.44 -2.99
CA ALA A 39 -1.44 -3.59 -3.22
C ALA A 39 -2.14 -3.28 -1.89
N VAL A 40 -2.76 -2.11 -1.81
CA VAL A 40 -3.53 -1.69 -0.64
C VAL A 40 -4.75 -0.90 -1.08
N LEU A 41 -5.90 -1.21 -0.48
CA LEU A 41 -7.08 -0.37 -0.57
C LEU A 41 -6.94 0.74 0.48
N ALA A 42 -6.36 1.86 0.05
CA ALA A 42 -6.14 3.01 0.92
C ALA A 42 -7.46 3.76 1.16
N LYS A 43 -7.64 4.28 2.37
CA LYS A 43 -8.81 5.06 2.80
C LYS A 43 -8.41 6.35 3.50
N LYS A 44 -9.04 7.46 3.12
CA LYS A 44 -9.00 8.76 3.81
C LYS A 44 -10.42 9.31 3.91
N GLY A 45 -10.95 9.48 5.12
CA GLY A 45 -12.36 9.81 5.30
C GLY A 45 -13.25 8.72 4.67
N ASP A 46 -14.12 9.14 3.75
CA ASP A 46 -14.99 8.33 2.92
C ASP A 46 -14.35 7.90 1.59
N GLN A 47 -13.27 8.55 1.15
CA GLN A 47 -12.61 8.25 -0.11
C GLN A 47 -11.74 7.01 -0.03
N VAL A 48 -11.71 6.24 -1.12
CA VAL A 48 -10.87 5.05 -1.27
C VAL A 48 -10.08 5.08 -2.58
N LYS A 49 -8.89 4.47 -2.55
CA LYS A 49 -8.04 4.32 -3.73
C LYS A 49 -7.22 3.04 -3.62
N VAL A 50 -7.15 2.27 -4.70
CA VAL A 50 -6.19 1.17 -4.82
C VAL A 50 -4.82 1.77 -5.11
N VAL A 51 -3.85 1.49 -4.24
CA VAL A 51 -2.46 1.88 -4.45
C VAL A 51 -1.63 0.61 -4.60
N ARG A 52 -0.89 0.51 -5.70
CA ARG A 52 0.09 -0.56 -5.94
C ARG A 52 1.49 0.01 -5.76
N PHE A 53 2.35 -0.70 -5.04
CA PHE A 53 3.66 -0.19 -4.63
C PHE A 53 4.68 -1.30 -4.43
N GLY A 54 5.95 -0.89 -4.39
CA GLY A 54 7.09 -1.79 -4.30
C GLY A 54 7.41 -2.47 -5.62
N ASP A 55 8.66 -2.88 -5.73
CA ASP A 55 9.21 -3.59 -6.88
C ASP A 55 9.10 -5.12 -6.65
N PRO A 56 8.45 -5.88 -7.56
CA PRO A 56 8.31 -7.35 -7.50
C PRO A 56 9.60 -8.09 -7.15
N ASP A 57 10.71 -7.66 -7.72
CA ASP A 57 11.98 -8.38 -7.73
C ASP A 57 12.94 -7.89 -6.64
N MET A 58 12.68 -6.73 -6.04
CA MET A 58 13.57 -6.16 -5.01
C MET A 58 13.16 -6.52 -3.57
N SER A 59 14.01 -7.22 -2.83
CA SER A 59 13.85 -7.44 -1.39
C SER A 59 14.10 -6.18 -0.55
N ILE A 60 13.22 -5.92 0.42
CA ILE A 60 13.33 -4.79 1.34
C ILE A 60 14.30 -5.16 2.45
N LYS A 61 15.43 -4.45 2.53
CA LYS A 61 16.50 -4.67 3.51
C LYS A 61 16.39 -3.70 4.68
N LYS A 62 15.20 -3.60 5.27
CA LYS A 62 14.89 -2.65 6.35
C LYS A 62 15.61 -2.97 7.66
N ASP A 63 16.03 -4.22 7.81
CA ASP A 63 16.89 -4.74 8.86
C ASP A 63 18.30 -4.13 8.83
N GLN A 64 18.73 -3.58 7.68
CA GLN A 64 20.02 -2.91 7.52
C GLN A 64 19.84 -1.39 7.69
N PRO A 65 20.27 -0.79 8.82
CA PRO A 65 19.96 0.61 9.16
C PRO A 65 20.45 1.60 8.09
N GLY A 66 21.66 1.38 7.55
CA GLY A 66 22.23 2.24 6.50
C GLY A 66 21.43 2.18 5.19
N ARG A 67 20.96 1.01 4.77
CA ARG A 67 20.12 0.89 3.56
C ARG A 67 18.76 1.55 3.77
N ARG A 68 18.17 1.37 4.95
CA ARG A 68 16.92 2.02 5.34
C ARG A 68 17.06 3.55 5.34
N ALA A 69 18.10 4.08 5.98
CA ALA A 69 18.37 5.51 6.02
C ALA A 69 18.55 6.09 4.60
N ASN A 70 19.37 5.45 3.76
CA ASN A 70 19.60 5.89 2.39
C ASN A 70 18.33 5.89 1.54
N PHE A 71 17.51 4.83 1.63
CA PHE A 71 16.22 4.79 0.94
C PHE A 71 15.32 5.92 1.40
N ARG A 72 15.20 6.12 2.71
CA ARG A 72 14.32 7.14 3.30
C ARG A 72 14.74 8.55 2.91
N ALA A 73 16.04 8.84 2.88
CA ALA A 73 16.58 10.12 2.45
C ALA A 73 16.28 10.37 0.96
N ARG A 74 16.62 9.42 0.07
CA ARG A 74 16.38 9.55 -1.38
C ARG A 74 14.91 9.74 -1.77
N HIS A 75 13.99 9.22 -0.95
CA HIS A 75 12.55 9.30 -1.21
C HIS A 75 11.82 10.34 -0.35
N ASN A 76 12.57 11.15 0.42
CA ASN A 76 12.03 12.17 1.33
C ASN A 76 10.90 11.59 2.20
N CYS A 77 11.13 10.43 2.80
CA CYS A 77 10.06 9.64 3.43
C CYS A 77 9.38 10.37 4.59
N ASP A 78 10.05 11.31 5.24
CA ASP A 78 9.48 12.07 6.36
C ASP A 78 8.38 13.05 5.91
N THR A 79 8.34 13.41 4.62
CA THR A 79 7.26 14.21 4.02
C THR A 79 6.16 13.34 3.39
N ALA A 80 6.32 12.02 3.37
CA ALA A 80 5.33 11.12 2.79
C ALA A 80 4.17 10.89 3.76
N LYS A 81 3.15 11.75 3.69
CA LYS A 81 1.95 11.68 4.57
C LYS A 81 0.69 11.16 3.86
N ASP A 82 0.72 11.13 2.53
CA ASP A 82 -0.46 10.83 1.72
C ASP A 82 -0.63 9.31 1.45
N LYS A 83 -1.61 8.69 2.11
CA LYS A 83 -2.01 7.27 1.93
C LYS A 83 -2.47 6.89 0.52
N PHE A 84 -2.82 7.84 -0.34
CA PHE A 84 -3.20 7.61 -1.74
C PHE A 84 -2.00 7.63 -2.70
N THR A 85 -0.79 7.77 -2.18
CA THR A 85 0.46 7.73 -2.94
C THR A 85 1.24 6.46 -2.69
N ALA A 86 1.87 5.91 -3.74
CA ALA A 86 2.75 4.75 -3.60
C ALA A 86 3.96 5.06 -2.69
N ARG A 87 4.46 6.31 -2.72
CA ARG A 87 5.58 6.78 -1.90
C ARG A 87 5.33 6.56 -0.41
N TYR A 88 4.15 6.93 0.10
CA TYR A 88 3.77 6.69 1.50
C TYR A 88 3.93 5.21 1.89
N TRP A 89 3.41 4.30 1.06
CA TRP A 89 3.44 2.88 1.36
C TRP A 89 4.83 2.27 1.21
N SER A 90 5.60 2.69 0.21
CA SER A 90 7.01 2.29 0.06
C SER A 90 7.84 2.76 1.26
N CYS A 91 7.68 4.01 1.70
CA CYS A 91 8.34 4.57 2.88
C CYS A 91 7.90 3.95 4.21
N LYS A 92 6.71 3.34 4.26
CA LYS A 92 6.24 2.59 5.44
C LYS A 92 6.77 1.15 5.43
N ALA A 93 7.02 0.60 4.25
CA ALA A 93 7.57 -0.74 4.10
C ALA A 93 9.09 -0.78 4.35
N TRP A 94 9.80 0.31 4.02
CA TRP A 94 11.23 0.56 4.27
C TRP A 94 11.48 1.29 5.60
#